data_AF-A0A8U1H628-F1
#
_entry.id   AF-A0A8U1H628-F1
#
_cell.length_a   1.000
_cell.length_b   1.000
_cell.length_c   1.000
_cell.angle_alpha   90.00
_cell.angle_beta   90.00
_cell.angle_gamma   90.00
#
_symmetry.space_group_name_H-M   'P 1'
#
loop_
_entity.id
_entity.type
_entity.pdbx_description
1 polymer ?
#
loop_
_entity_poly.entity_id
_entity_poly.type
_entity_poly.pdbx_seq_one_letter_code
_entity_poly.pdbx_strand_id
1 'polypeptide(L)'
;MDIRKWLRQGTTAASDKSGGEGEKPATEAKAAEPTLITEAKAVEPSTKGTFVAPLCSGHIAGDEMFSDIYKIKESPTGMLLEVEGKMVSRTENIDDCLLGANASAEVQDDGCESSTVNGVDIVLNHKLQETSFTKDSYKGYIKDYMKAIKAKLEENNPDRVKPFMAGAQEEIKKIMGNMKNYQFFYRCMNPDGMVGLLDFREDGITPFMTFFIDGLEIEKLVPLAQSTHV
;
A
#
# COMPACT_ATOMS: atom_id res chain seq x y z
N MET A 1 -15.41 -8.92 20.18
CA MET A 1 -16.14 -7.97 19.29
C MET A 1 -16.21 -8.53 17.88
N ASP A 2 -17.43 -8.85 17.44
CA ASP A 2 -17.79 -9.60 16.22
C ASP A 2 -17.67 -8.74 14.94
N ILE A 3 -17.13 -9.28 13.84
CA ILE A 3 -16.88 -8.56 12.58
C ILE A 3 -18.18 -8.08 11.93
N ARG A 4 -19.28 -8.83 12.12
CA ARG A 4 -20.63 -8.42 11.67
C ARG A 4 -21.13 -7.20 12.44
N LYS A 5 -20.66 -7.00 13.67
CA LYS A 5 -21.04 -5.85 14.51
C LYS A 5 -20.25 -4.60 14.12
N TRP A 6 -18.99 -4.73 13.69
CA TRP A 6 -18.20 -3.63 13.15
C TRP A 6 -18.75 -3.16 11.79
N LEU A 7 -19.05 -4.10 10.88
CA LEU A 7 -19.62 -3.81 9.55
C LEU A 7 -20.99 -3.08 9.60
N ARG A 8 -21.77 -3.27 10.68
CA ARG A 8 -23.07 -2.61 10.88
C ARG A 8 -23.00 -1.22 11.50
N GLN A 9 -21.90 -0.87 12.18
CA GLN A 9 -21.81 0.41 12.89
C GLN A 9 -21.62 1.61 11.95
N GLY A 10 -21.29 1.38 10.67
CA GLY A 10 -21.27 2.41 9.63
C GLY A 10 -22.63 2.68 8.95
N THR A 11 -23.71 1.98 9.32
CA THR A 11 -24.98 2.00 8.58
C THR A 11 -26.15 2.63 9.34
N THR A 12 -25.92 3.56 10.26
CA THR A 12 -27.01 4.26 10.95
C THR A 12 -26.87 5.78 10.81
N ALA A 13 -27.39 6.30 9.69
CA ALA A 13 -27.95 7.64 9.61
C ALA A 13 -29.12 7.66 8.61
N ALA A 14 -30.25 8.23 9.06
CA ALA A 14 -31.55 8.48 8.40
C ALA A 14 -32.48 7.26 8.21
N SER A 15 -33.77 7.26 8.53
CA SER A 15 -34.67 8.17 9.28
C SER A 15 -35.99 7.41 9.53
N ASP A 16 -36.73 7.82 10.55
CA ASP A 16 -37.94 7.22 11.11
C ASP A 16 -39.23 7.64 10.33
N LYS A 17 -40.21 6.72 10.27
CA LYS A 17 -41.69 6.84 10.07
C LYS A 17 -42.31 7.60 8.87
N SER A 18 -43.14 6.90 8.08
CA SER A 18 -44.62 6.85 8.19
C SER A 18 -45.26 6.11 7.00
N GLY A 19 -46.30 5.31 7.25
CA GLY A 19 -46.95 4.43 6.26
C GLY A 19 -48.05 5.06 5.40
N GLY A 20 -48.57 4.26 4.47
CA GLY A 20 -49.76 4.54 3.67
C GLY A 20 -49.76 3.80 2.32
N GLU A 21 -50.64 2.80 2.19
CA GLU A 21 -50.91 2.01 0.99
C GLU A 21 -51.47 2.86 -0.17
N GLY A 22 -51.22 2.43 -1.42
CA GLY A 22 -51.84 3.04 -2.61
C GLY A 22 -51.22 2.61 -3.93
N GLU A 23 -51.76 1.53 -4.48
CA GLU A 23 -51.87 1.08 -5.88
C GLU A 23 -51.07 1.75 -7.03
N LYS A 24 -50.54 0.88 -7.89
CA LYS A 24 -49.89 1.10 -9.21
C LYS A 24 -50.83 1.82 -10.20
N PRO A 25 -50.28 2.51 -11.22
CA PRO A 25 -50.08 1.81 -12.48
C PRO A 25 -48.76 2.13 -13.19
N ALA A 26 -48.44 1.25 -14.15
CA ALA A 26 -47.24 1.26 -14.97
C ALA A 26 -47.19 2.44 -15.94
N THR A 27 -46.00 2.98 -16.19
CA THR A 27 -45.70 3.70 -17.43
C THR A 27 -44.22 3.55 -17.80
N GLU A 28 -44.05 3.17 -19.06
CA GLU A 28 -42.87 3.17 -19.94
C GLU A 28 -41.45 3.31 -19.40
N ALA A 29 -40.67 2.29 -19.74
CA ALA A 29 -39.22 2.33 -19.82
C ALA A 29 -38.76 3.41 -20.81
N LYS A 30 -37.96 4.36 -20.32
CA LYS A 30 -37.08 5.17 -21.16
C LYS A 30 -35.64 4.79 -20.82
N ALA A 31 -35.01 4.07 -21.75
CA ALA A 31 -33.58 3.80 -21.73
C ALA A 31 -32.83 5.14 -21.72
N ALA A 32 -32.00 5.34 -20.70
CA ALA A 32 -30.99 6.39 -20.68
C ALA A 32 -29.63 5.70 -20.81
N GLU A 33 -28.91 6.08 -21.87
CA GLU A 33 -27.56 5.65 -22.21
C GLU A 33 -26.55 5.93 -21.08
N PRO A 34 -25.43 5.19 -21.02
CA PRO A 34 -24.43 5.34 -19.97
C PRO A 34 -23.52 6.54 -20.27
N THR A 35 -23.65 7.62 -19.50
CA THR A 35 -22.74 8.76 -19.59
C THR A 35 -21.42 8.46 -18.88
N LEU A 36 -20.43 8.07 -19.70
CA LEU A 36 -19.03 8.51 -19.72
C LEU A 36 -18.37 8.97 -18.39
N ILE A 37 -17.39 8.15 -17.97
CA ILE A 37 -16.04 8.50 -17.45
C ILE A 37 -15.91 9.77 -16.59
N THR A 38 -15.83 9.58 -15.27
CA THR A 38 -15.14 10.55 -14.40
C THR A 38 -13.66 10.20 -14.39
N GLU A 39 -12.85 11.09 -14.96
CA GLU A 39 -11.40 11.01 -15.01
C GLU A 39 -10.80 10.77 -13.62
N ALA A 40 -9.96 9.75 -13.50
CA ALA A 40 -9.02 9.63 -12.41
C ALA A 40 -8.11 10.85 -12.44
N LYS A 41 -8.25 11.75 -11.46
CA LYS A 41 -7.37 12.91 -11.32
C LYS A 41 -5.97 12.39 -11.03
N ALA A 42 -5.10 12.43 -12.05
CA ALA A 42 -3.68 12.29 -11.85
C ALA A 42 -3.24 13.43 -10.91
N VAL A 43 -2.79 13.07 -9.71
CA VAL A 43 -2.12 14.02 -8.83
C VAL A 43 -0.78 14.33 -9.47
N GLU A 44 -0.62 15.53 -10.00
CA GLU A 44 0.70 16.02 -10.43
C GLU A 44 1.62 16.11 -9.20
N PRO A 45 2.80 15.46 -9.20
CA PRO A 45 3.65 15.40 -8.02
C PRO A 45 4.43 16.72 -7.89
N SER A 46 3.86 17.73 -7.23
CA SER A 46 4.61 18.96 -6.90
C SER A 46 5.37 18.88 -5.57
N THR A 47 5.39 17.71 -4.91
CA THR A 47 6.13 17.53 -3.65
C THR A 47 7.09 16.38 -3.79
N LYS A 48 8.39 16.67 -3.89
CA LYS A 48 9.42 15.63 -3.79
C LYS A 48 9.45 15.06 -2.38
N GLY A 49 9.33 13.75 -2.22
CA GLY A 49 9.24 13.15 -0.88
C GLY A 49 9.25 11.63 -0.84
N THR A 50 9.57 11.11 0.34
CA THR A 50 9.56 9.69 0.66
C THR A 50 8.29 9.35 1.42
N PHE A 51 7.66 8.23 1.11
CA PHE A 51 6.45 7.77 1.79
C PHE A 51 6.83 6.74 2.86
N VAL A 52 6.60 7.12 4.12
CA VAL A 52 6.96 6.33 5.29
C VAL A 52 5.72 5.76 5.96
N ALA A 53 5.83 4.56 6.52
CA ALA A 53 4.78 3.97 7.35
C ALA A 53 5.04 4.33 8.83
N PRO A 54 4.33 5.30 9.42
CA PRO A 54 4.60 5.78 10.78
C PRO A 54 4.15 4.77 11.85
N LEU A 55 3.36 3.75 11.49
CA LEU A 55 3.05 2.62 12.37
C LEU A 55 4.17 1.58 12.42
N CYS A 56 5.12 1.61 11.48
CA CYS A 56 6.28 0.73 11.49
C CYS A 56 7.33 1.19 12.52
N SER A 57 7.56 2.49 12.66
CA SER A 57 8.59 2.99 13.57
C SER A 57 8.02 3.45 14.90
N GLY A 58 8.40 2.79 15.98
CA GLY A 58 8.34 3.37 17.33
C GLY A 58 9.34 4.52 17.53
N HIS A 59 10.00 5.01 16.47
CA HIS A 59 10.96 6.11 16.46
C HIS A 59 10.68 7.08 15.30
N ILE A 60 11.28 8.26 15.37
CA ILE A 60 10.88 9.50 14.66
C ILE A 60 11.01 9.44 13.12
N ALA A 61 11.65 8.41 12.56
CA ALA A 61 11.67 8.16 11.11
C ALA A 61 10.90 6.86 10.83
N GLY A 62 9.73 6.96 10.20
CA GLY A 62 8.97 5.81 9.74
C GLY A 62 9.80 4.97 8.75
N ASP A 63 9.53 3.66 8.68
CA ASP A 63 10.16 2.82 7.66
C ASP A 63 9.65 3.21 6.27
N GLU A 64 10.58 3.51 5.35
CA GLU A 64 10.27 3.87 3.96
C GLU A 64 9.66 2.69 3.20
N MET A 65 8.48 2.91 2.63
CA MET A 65 7.78 1.92 1.78
C MET A 65 8.07 2.16 0.30
N PHE A 66 8.05 3.42 -0.15
CA PHE A 66 8.37 3.82 -1.52
C PHE A 66 8.72 5.32 -1.59
N SER A 67 9.30 5.73 -2.71
CA SER A 67 9.62 7.14 -3.01
C SER A 67 8.76 7.71 -4.14
N ASP A 68 8.78 9.02 -4.31
CA ASP A 68 8.10 9.77 -5.38
C ASP A 68 8.67 9.55 -6.79
N ILE A 69 9.77 8.80 -6.92
CA ILE A 69 10.37 8.45 -8.23
C ILE A 69 9.46 7.54 -9.07
N TYR A 70 8.52 6.87 -8.40
CA TYR A 70 7.55 5.97 -9.03
C TYR A 70 6.31 6.71 -9.48
N LYS A 71 5.58 6.09 -10.41
CA LYS A 71 4.29 6.61 -10.84
C LYS A 71 3.23 6.20 -9.82
N ILE A 72 2.78 7.18 -9.05
CA ILE A 72 1.82 7.00 -7.97
C ILE A 72 0.44 7.47 -8.43
N LYS A 73 -0.60 6.69 -8.14
CA LYS A 73 -2.01 7.03 -8.41
C LYS A 73 -2.84 6.81 -7.16
N GLU A 74 -3.75 7.74 -6.88
CA GLU A 74 -4.76 7.54 -5.85
C GLU A 74 -5.93 6.72 -6.40
N SER A 75 -6.48 5.82 -5.58
CA SER A 75 -7.72 5.15 -5.91
C SER A 75 -8.87 6.16 -5.98
N PRO A 76 -9.91 5.91 -6.80
CA PRO A 76 -11.09 6.78 -6.84
C PRO A 76 -11.79 6.95 -5.48
N THR A 77 -11.59 5.99 -4.56
CA THR A 77 -12.11 6.03 -3.19
C THR A 77 -11.29 6.92 -2.25
N GLY A 78 -10.09 7.35 -2.67
CA GLY A 78 -9.17 8.14 -1.84
C GLY A 78 -8.70 7.40 -0.59
N MET A 79 -8.70 6.07 -0.62
CA MET A 79 -8.31 5.20 0.49
C MET A 79 -6.98 4.48 0.23
N LEU A 80 -6.66 4.24 -1.05
CA LEU A 80 -5.49 3.49 -1.48
C LEU A 80 -4.61 4.30 -2.43
N LEU A 81 -3.31 4.06 -2.37
CA LEU A 81 -2.32 4.50 -3.35
C LEU A 81 -1.82 3.28 -4.11
N GLU A 82 -1.75 3.41 -5.43
CA GLU A 82 -1.15 2.44 -6.33
C GLU A 82 0.18 3.00 -6.85
N VAL A 83 1.26 2.25 -6.64
CA VAL A 83 2.62 2.62 -7.03
C VAL A 83 3.07 1.66 -8.13
N GLU A 84 3.22 2.17 -9.34
CA GLU A 84 3.62 1.39 -10.51
C GLU A 84 5.13 1.15 -10.47
N GLY A 85 5.53 -0.13 -10.46
CA GLY A 85 6.92 -0.56 -10.48
C GLY A 85 7.31 -1.18 -11.81
N LYS A 86 8.50 -1.77 -11.85
CA LYS A 86 9.03 -2.52 -12.99
C LYS A 86 9.76 -3.78 -12.53
N MET A 87 9.70 -4.82 -13.34
CA MET A 87 10.55 -6.00 -13.15
C MET A 87 12.00 -5.65 -13.49
N VAL A 88 12.93 -5.95 -12.59
CA VAL A 88 14.36 -5.71 -12.77
C VAL A 88 15.18 -6.93 -12.32
N SER A 89 16.35 -7.06 -12.94
CA SER A 89 17.37 -8.05 -12.59
C SER A 89 18.60 -7.30 -12.07
N ARG A 90 19.13 -7.71 -10.91
CA ARG A 90 20.37 -7.17 -10.35
C ARG A 90 21.36 -8.29 -10.15
N THR A 91 22.53 -8.16 -10.75
CA THR A 91 23.65 -9.04 -10.45
C THR A 91 24.42 -8.41 -9.30
N GLU A 92 24.45 -9.06 -8.14
CA GLU A 92 25.31 -8.66 -7.04
C GLU A 92 26.73 -9.14 -7.38
N ASN A 93 27.48 -8.35 -8.15
CA ASN A 93 28.93 -8.52 -8.25
C ASN A 93 29.57 -7.95 -6.98
N ILE A 94 29.47 -8.68 -5.88
CA ILE A 94 30.49 -8.59 -4.85
C ILE A 94 31.56 -9.56 -5.32
N ASP A 95 32.60 -9.04 -5.98
CA ASP A 95 33.82 -9.79 -6.21
C ASP A 95 34.36 -10.23 -4.84
N ASP A 96 33.96 -11.42 -4.39
CA ASP A 96 34.56 -12.07 -3.21
C ASP A 96 36.07 -12.30 -3.44
N CYS A 97 36.52 -12.24 -4.70
CA CYS A 97 37.92 -12.15 -5.09
C CYS A 97 38.65 -10.89 -4.58
N LEU A 98 37.97 -9.77 -4.30
CA LEU A 98 38.62 -8.54 -3.79
C LEU A 98 38.79 -8.52 -2.27
N LEU A 99 38.12 -9.41 -1.53
CA LEU A 99 38.29 -9.56 -0.07
C LEU A 99 39.42 -10.53 0.31
N GLY A 100 40.00 -11.24 -0.66
CA GLY A 100 41.05 -12.23 -0.49
C GLY A 100 42.48 -11.71 -0.58
N ALA A 101 42.79 -10.52 -0.06
CA ALA A 101 44.18 -10.03 0.04
C ALA A 101 44.92 -10.64 1.24
N ASN A 102 44.94 -11.96 1.37
CA ASN A 102 45.90 -12.66 2.22
C ASN A 102 46.56 -13.77 1.42
N ALA A 103 47.68 -13.44 0.80
CA ALA A 103 48.47 -14.34 -0.02
C ALA A 103 49.18 -15.39 0.85
N SER A 104 48.54 -16.54 1.08
CA SER A 104 49.24 -17.80 1.31
C SER A 104 48.29 -19.00 1.21
N ALA A 105 48.71 -20.00 0.43
CA ALA A 105 48.19 -21.36 0.31
C ALA A 105 47.00 -21.60 -0.66
N GLU A 106 47.37 -21.97 -1.89
CA GLU A 106 46.88 -23.13 -2.65
C GLU A 106 45.49 -23.68 -2.26
N VAL A 107 44.43 -23.05 -2.78
CA VAL A 107 43.10 -23.68 -2.84
C VAL A 107 42.51 -23.48 -4.23
N GLN A 108 42.03 -24.60 -4.72
CA GLN A 108 41.32 -24.85 -5.96
C GLN A 108 40.21 -23.83 -6.22
N ASP A 109 40.20 -23.33 -7.45
CA ASP A 109 39.12 -22.61 -8.11
C ASP A 109 37.80 -23.40 -7.96
N ASP A 110 36.92 -22.94 -7.08
CA ASP A 110 35.51 -23.31 -7.03
C ASP A 110 34.71 -22.02 -7.23
N GLY A 111 33.85 -22.04 -8.24
CA GLY A 111 33.45 -20.88 -9.00
C GLY A 111 32.72 -19.80 -8.19
N CYS A 112 32.98 -18.55 -8.58
CA CYS A 112 32.22 -17.39 -8.16
C CYS A 112 30.78 -17.49 -8.72
N GLU A 113 29.84 -18.04 -7.95
CA GLU A 113 28.42 -18.01 -8.29
C GLU A 113 27.89 -16.58 -8.13
N SER A 114 27.83 -15.84 -9.23
CA SER A 114 27.16 -14.54 -9.26
C SER A 114 25.66 -14.75 -8.99
N SER A 115 25.16 -14.32 -7.83
CA SER A 115 23.72 -14.37 -7.55
C SER A 115 23.02 -13.20 -8.26
N THR A 116 22.20 -13.53 -9.26
CA THR A 116 21.32 -12.54 -9.90
C THR A 116 19.97 -12.56 -9.20
N VAL A 117 19.59 -11.43 -8.59
CA VAL A 117 18.30 -11.24 -7.94
C VAL A 117 17.33 -10.60 -8.92
N ASN A 118 16.23 -11.30 -9.21
CA ASN A 118 15.12 -10.80 -10.04
C ASN A 118 13.95 -10.39 -9.14
N GLY A 119 13.32 -9.25 -9.41
CA GLY A 119 12.17 -8.80 -8.64
C GLY A 119 11.62 -7.46 -9.08
N VAL A 120 10.57 -7.00 -8.40
CA VAL A 120 10.02 -5.66 -8.61
C VAL A 120 10.98 -4.63 -8.02
N ASP A 121 11.32 -3.59 -8.78
CA ASP A 121 12.24 -2.53 -8.38
C ASP A 121 11.87 -1.84 -7.06
N ILE A 122 10.58 -1.61 -6.79
CA ILE A 122 10.09 -1.08 -5.51
C ILE A 122 10.51 -2.00 -4.35
N VAL A 123 10.26 -3.31 -4.49
CA VAL A 123 10.60 -4.31 -3.47
C VAL A 123 12.11 -4.36 -3.23
N LEU A 124 12.90 -4.37 -4.31
CA LEU A 124 14.37 -4.46 -4.21
C LEU A 124 15.01 -3.19 -3.69
N ASN A 125 14.53 -2.01 -4.09
CA ASN A 125 15.05 -0.72 -3.62
C ASN A 125 14.77 -0.49 -2.14
N HIS A 126 13.54 -0.79 -1.73
CA HIS A 126 13.11 -0.57 -0.35
C HIS A 126 13.29 -1.82 0.52
N LYS A 127 13.97 -2.87 0.01
CA LYS A 127 14.28 -4.11 0.74
C LYS A 127 13.05 -4.72 1.43
N LEU A 128 11.89 -4.63 0.78
CA LEU A 128 10.65 -5.15 1.33
C LEU A 128 10.72 -6.67 1.42
N GLN A 129 10.26 -7.21 2.53
CA GLN A 129 10.25 -8.64 2.82
C GLN A 129 8.89 -9.23 2.43
N GLU A 130 8.91 -10.35 1.71
CA GLU A 130 7.69 -11.06 1.36
C GLU A 130 7.12 -11.77 2.59
N THR A 131 5.81 -11.82 2.70
CA THR A 131 5.07 -12.61 3.68
C THR A 131 3.85 -13.26 3.01
N SER A 132 3.26 -14.23 3.70
CA SER A 132 2.04 -14.88 3.23
C SER A 132 0.95 -14.80 4.29
N PHE A 133 -0.29 -14.63 3.82
CA PHE A 133 -1.46 -14.65 4.68
C PHE A 133 -2.45 -15.71 4.22
N THR A 134 -2.98 -16.47 5.18
CA THR A 134 -4.29 -17.10 5.01
C THR A 134 -5.38 -16.03 5.12
N LYS A 135 -6.56 -16.29 4.55
CA LYS A 135 -7.71 -15.39 4.64
C LYS A 135 -8.09 -15.02 6.08
N ASP A 136 -7.89 -15.93 7.03
CA ASP A 136 -8.20 -15.66 8.43
C ASP A 136 -7.09 -14.88 9.13
N SER A 137 -5.81 -15.18 8.86
CA SER A 137 -4.70 -14.37 9.37
C SER A 137 -4.73 -12.93 8.85
N TYR A 138 -5.08 -12.73 7.57
CA TYR A 138 -5.20 -11.38 7.01
C TYR A 138 -6.35 -10.60 7.64
N LYS A 139 -7.50 -11.25 7.92
CA LYS A 139 -8.61 -10.62 8.66
C LYS A 139 -8.19 -10.17 10.05
N GLY A 140 -7.35 -10.94 10.73
CA GLY A 140 -6.80 -10.60 12.03
C GLY A 140 -5.93 -9.35 11.92
N TYR A 141 -4.88 -9.46 11.11
CA TYR A 141 -3.93 -8.37 10.82
C TYR A 141 -4.64 -7.07 10.41
N ILE A 142 -5.49 -7.10 9.38
CA ILE A 142 -6.10 -5.89 8.83
C ILE A 142 -7.02 -5.21 9.83
N LYS A 143 -7.67 -5.99 10.72
CA LYS A 143 -8.52 -5.42 11.76
C LYS A 143 -7.71 -4.66 12.80
N ASP A 144 -6.56 -5.17 13.19
CA ASP A 144 -5.70 -4.53 14.18
C ASP A 144 -4.97 -3.32 13.57
N TYR A 145 -4.48 -3.45 12.33
CA TYR A 145 -3.94 -2.35 11.53
C TYR A 145 -4.94 -1.17 11.39
N MET A 146 -6.20 -1.45 11.07
CA MET A 146 -7.23 -0.40 10.93
C MET A 146 -7.54 0.31 12.25
N LYS A 147 -7.45 -0.39 13.40
CA LYS A 147 -7.59 0.26 14.71
C LYS A 147 -6.41 1.18 15.00
N ALA A 148 -5.21 0.76 14.64
CA ALA A 148 -4.00 1.55 14.83
C ALA A 148 -4.05 2.86 14.01
N ILE A 149 -4.48 2.78 12.74
CA ILE A 149 -4.71 3.99 11.92
C ILE A 149 -5.82 4.85 12.53
N LYS A 150 -6.94 4.25 12.93
CA LYS A 150 -8.06 4.99 13.54
C LYS A 150 -7.61 5.79 14.76
N ALA A 151 -6.81 5.18 15.65
CA ALA A 151 -6.27 5.85 16.82
C ALA A 151 -5.40 7.07 16.44
N LYS A 152 -4.51 6.91 15.45
CA LYS A 152 -3.71 8.04 14.93
C LYS A 152 -4.54 9.13 14.29
N LEU A 153 -5.58 8.76 13.54
CA LEU A 153 -6.50 9.73 12.95
C LEU A 153 -7.28 10.47 14.04
N GLU A 154 -7.72 9.81 15.11
CA GLU A 154 -8.40 10.47 16.23
C GLU A 154 -7.51 11.51 16.93
N GLU A 155 -6.19 11.29 16.98
CA GLU A 155 -5.22 12.23 17.55
C GLU A 155 -4.87 13.39 16.60
N ASN A 156 -4.60 13.09 15.32
CA ASN A 156 -3.99 14.05 14.39
C ASN A 156 -4.98 14.68 13.39
N ASN A 157 -6.05 13.96 13.04
CA ASN A 157 -7.03 14.39 12.03
C ASN A 157 -8.41 13.73 12.24
N PRO A 158 -9.14 14.11 13.32
CA PRO A 158 -10.34 13.41 13.75
C PRO A 158 -11.49 13.44 12.72
N ASP A 159 -11.53 14.46 11.85
CA ASP A 159 -12.54 14.58 10.79
C ASP A 159 -12.39 13.48 9.72
N ARG A 160 -11.18 12.94 9.56
CA ARG A 160 -10.87 11.87 8.60
C ARG A 160 -11.32 10.48 9.07
N VAL A 161 -11.59 10.30 10.37
CA VAL A 161 -11.95 9.01 10.98
C VAL A 161 -13.21 8.40 10.34
N LYS A 162 -14.28 9.19 10.16
CA LYS A 162 -15.54 8.67 9.60
C LYS A 162 -15.39 8.25 8.12
N PRO A 163 -14.83 9.10 7.23
CA PRO A 163 -14.53 8.70 5.84
C PRO A 163 -13.64 7.46 5.76
N PHE A 164 -12.58 7.41 6.58
CA PHE A 164 -11.64 6.28 6.61
C PHE A 164 -12.36 4.97 6.96
N MET A 165 -13.16 4.95 8.03
CA MET A 165 -13.85 3.74 8.47
C MET A 165 -14.86 3.21 7.44
N ALA A 166 -15.54 4.11 6.72
CA ALA A 166 -16.47 3.73 5.66
C ALA A 166 -15.72 3.22 4.40
N GLY A 167 -14.75 3.99 3.90
CA GLY A 167 -14.02 3.67 2.68
C GLY A 167 -13.11 2.45 2.84
N ALA A 168 -12.35 2.37 3.94
CA ALA A 168 -11.46 1.24 4.19
C ALA A 168 -12.23 -0.09 4.27
N GLN A 169 -13.45 -0.09 4.82
CA GLN A 169 -14.28 -1.29 4.87
C GLN A 169 -14.61 -1.85 3.48
N GLU A 170 -14.84 -1.00 2.49
CA GLU A 170 -15.10 -1.42 1.11
C GLU A 170 -13.84 -1.97 0.45
N GLU A 171 -12.71 -1.28 0.62
CA GLU A 171 -11.42 -1.72 0.07
C GLU A 171 -10.96 -3.05 0.67
N ILE A 172 -11.10 -3.25 1.98
CA ILE A 172 -10.79 -4.52 2.64
C ILE A 172 -11.62 -5.67 2.03
N LYS A 173 -12.91 -5.45 1.73
CA LYS A 173 -13.73 -6.49 1.10
C LYS A 173 -13.21 -6.85 -0.30
N LYS A 174 -12.81 -5.86 -1.10
CA LYS A 174 -12.22 -6.09 -2.43
C LYS A 174 -10.91 -6.87 -2.31
N ILE A 175 -10.02 -6.44 -1.42
CA ILE A 175 -8.75 -7.11 -1.16
C ILE A 175 -8.97 -8.56 -0.75
N MET A 176 -9.89 -8.82 0.20
CA MET A 176 -10.25 -10.16 0.66
C MET A 176 -10.91 -11.04 -0.41
N GLY A 177 -11.50 -10.44 -1.44
CA GLY A 177 -12.01 -11.12 -2.63
C GLY A 177 -10.90 -11.54 -3.59
N ASN A 178 -9.85 -10.71 -3.71
CA ASN A 178 -8.74 -10.89 -4.65
C ASN A 178 -7.43 -11.39 -4.01
N MET A 179 -7.46 -11.83 -2.76
CA MET A 179 -6.28 -12.23 -1.96
C MET A 179 -5.36 -13.27 -2.61
N LYS A 180 -5.83 -14.05 -3.59
CA LYS A 180 -5.02 -15.07 -4.27
C LYS A 180 -4.03 -14.48 -5.29
N ASN A 181 -4.31 -13.28 -5.79
CA ASN A 181 -3.47 -12.62 -6.78
C ASN A 181 -2.40 -11.75 -6.10
N TYR A 182 -2.68 -11.28 -4.87
CA TYR A 182 -1.76 -10.45 -4.13
C TYR A 182 -0.58 -11.24 -3.56
N GLN A 183 0.61 -10.69 -3.76
CA GLN A 183 1.78 -10.97 -2.93
C GLN A 183 1.88 -9.89 -1.85
N PHE A 184 2.23 -10.27 -0.63
CA PHE A 184 2.24 -9.37 0.52
C PHE A 184 3.67 -9.02 0.90
N PHE A 185 3.95 -7.74 1.06
CA PHE A 185 5.28 -7.24 1.37
C PHE A 185 5.24 -6.33 2.58
N TYR A 186 6.22 -6.45 3.46
CA TYR A 186 6.36 -5.62 4.65
C TYR A 186 7.81 -5.16 4.81
N ARG A 187 8.00 -3.96 5.36
CA ARG A 187 9.35 -3.45 5.67
C ARG A 187 9.73 -3.72 7.13
N CYS A 188 8.73 -3.72 8.01
CA CYS A 188 8.93 -3.61 9.45
C CYS A 188 8.52 -4.87 10.20
N MET A 189 9.29 -5.22 11.23
CA MET A 189 8.97 -6.33 12.14
C MET A 189 7.79 -6.03 13.09
N ASN A 190 7.15 -4.87 13.00
CA ASN A 190 5.93 -4.58 13.76
C ASN A 190 4.74 -5.35 13.15
N PRO A 191 4.06 -6.23 13.90
CA PRO A 191 2.87 -6.93 13.42
C PRO A 191 1.70 -5.99 13.07
N ASP A 192 1.65 -4.80 13.65
CA ASP A 192 0.68 -3.74 13.34
C ASP A 192 1.20 -2.77 12.25
N GLY A 193 2.34 -3.08 11.64
CA GLY A 193 2.96 -2.29 10.59
C GLY A 193 2.25 -2.43 9.24
N MET A 194 2.61 -1.59 8.29
CA MET A 194 2.00 -1.61 6.96
C MET A 194 2.46 -2.82 6.14
N VAL A 195 1.49 -3.47 5.50
CA VAL A 195 1.70 -4.46 4.45
C VAL A 195 1.29 -3.85 3.11
N GLY A 196 2.24 -3.79 2.17
CA GLY A 196 2.00 -3.48 0.77
C GLY A 196 1.48 -4.69 0.01
N LEU A 197 0.53 -4.47 -0.90
CA LEU A 197 -0.06 -5.51 -1.73
C LEU A 197 0.45 -5.39 -3.16
N LEU A 198 1.27 -6.34 -3.61
CA LEU A 198 1.76 -6.40 -4.98
C LEU A 198 0.78 -7.21 -5.84
N ASP A 199 0.37 -6.65 -6.98
CA ASP A 199 -0.38 -7.35 -8.04
C ASP A 199 0.15 -6.88 -9.40
N PHE A 200 -0.33 -7.49 -10.48
CA PHE A 200 0.01 -7.14 -11.85
C PHE A 200 -1.21 -6.52 -12.56
N ARG A 201 -0.96 -5.55 -13.44
CA ARG A 201 -2.02 -4.97 -14.26
C ARG A 201 -2.61 -6.01 -15.21
N GLU A 202 -3.68 -5.65 -15.93
CA GLU A 202 -4.34 -6.53 -16.90
C GLU A 202 -3.39 -7.03 -18.01
N ASP A 203 -2.27 -6.34 -18.24
CA ASP A 203 -1.21 -6.79 -19.14
C ASP A 203 -0.39 -7.98 -18.61
N GLY A 204 -0.53 -8.32 -17.33
CA GLY A 204 0.19 -9.39 -16.64
C GLY A 204 1.69 -9.15 -16.45
N ILE A 205 2.21 -7.97 -16.81
CA ILE A 205 3.65 -7.69 -16.86
C ILE A 205 4.01 -6.48 -16.00
N THR A 206 3.11 -5.49 -15.89
CA THR A 206 3.37 -4.27 -15.13
C THR A 206 3.02 -4.49 -13.66
N PRO A 207 4.01 -4.58 -12.75
CA PRO A 207 3.74 -4.73 -11.32
C PRO A 207 3.26 -3.39 -10.73
N PHE A 208 2.35 -3.46 -9.78
CA PHE A 208 1.99 -2.31 -8.96
C PHE A 208 1.77 -2.72 -7.50
N MET A 209 2.20 -1.86 -6.59
CA MET A 209 2.00 -2.04 -5.16
C MET A 209 0.89 -1.13 -4.66
N THR A 210 0.02 -1.67 -3.81
CA THR A 210 -1.11 -0.95 -3.23
C THR A 210 -0.89 -0.73 -1.73
N PHE A 211 -1.14 0.50 -1.25
CA PHE A 211 -0.96 0.91 0.13
C PHE A 211 -2.16 1.74 0.63
N PHE A 212 -2.46 1.71 1.92
CA PHE A 212 -3.48 2.59 2.52
C PHE A 212 -2.94 4.00 2.75
N ILE A 213 -3.62 5.01 2.20
CA ILE A 213 -3.20 6.43 2.29
C ILE A 213 -3.07 6.87 3.75
N ASP A 214 -4.11 6.61 4.55
CA ASP A 214 -4.15 7.04 5.96
C ASP A 214 -3.14 6.28 6.85
N GLY A 215 -2.45 5.28 6.30
CA GLY A 215 -1.33 4.60 6.95
C GLY A 215 0.04 5.13 6.53
N LEU A 216 0.13 6.12 5.63
CA LEU A 216 1.38 6.70 5.13
C LEU A 216 1.53 8.15 5.58
N GLU A 217 2.78 8.56 5.77
CA GLU A 217 3.16 9.96 5.94
C GLU A 217 4.19 10.33 4.85
N ILE A 218 4.15 11.58 4.38
CA ILE A 218 5.10 12.09 3.38
C ILE A 218 6.21 12.82 4.12
N GLU A 219 7.42 12.28 4.07
CA GLU A 219 8.61 12.96 4.52
C GLU A 219 9.19 13.80 3.37
N LYS A 220 9.20 15.13 3.54
CA LYS A 220 9.80 16.05 2.56
C LYS A 220 11.30 16.10 2.78
N LEU A 221 12.07 15.71 1.77
CA LEU A 221 13.53 15.90 1.77
C LEU A 221 13.83 17.39 1.57
N VAL A 222 14.30 18.06 2.63
CA VAL A 222 14.89 19.40 2.51
C VAL A 222 16.29 19.22 1.94
N PRO A 223 16.65 19.81 0.77
CA PRO A 223 18.01 19.71 0.26
C PRO A 223 18.94 20.34 1.29
N LEU A 224 19.92 19.56 1.76
CA LEU A 224 21.00 20.04 2.61
C LEU A 224 21.64 21.23 1.90
N ALA A 225 21.38 22.44 2.38
CA ALA A 225 22.08 23.62 1.93
C ALA A 225 23.56 23.36 2.18
N GLN A 226 24.32 23.20 1.09
CA GLN A 226 25.77 23.09 1.16
C GLN A 226 26.27 24.36 1.86
N SER A 227 26.69 24.21 3.11
CA SER A 227 27.34 25.29 3.86
C SER A 227 28.67 25.57 3.16
N THR A 228 28.62 26.49 2.21
CA THR A 228 29.80 27.10 1.61
C THR A 228 30.50 27.87 2.73
N HIS A 229 31.49 27.22 3.34
CA HIS A 229 32.44 27.92 4.18
C HIS A 229 33.31 28.75 3.24
N VAL A 230 33.18 30.06 3.35
CA VAL A 230 34.05 31.08 2.74
C VAL A 230 35.37 31.13 3.50
#